data_AF-A0A7Y9EFM7-F1
#
_entry.id   AF-A0A7Y9EFM7-F1
#
_cell.length_a   1.000
_cell.length_b   1.000
_cell.length_c   1.000
_cell.angle_alpha   90.00
_cell.angle_beta   90.00
_cell.angle_gamma   90.00
#
_symmetry.space_group_name_H-M   'P 1'
#
loop_
_entity.id
_entity.type
_entity.pdbx_description
1 polymer ?
#
loop_
_entity_poly.entity_id
_entity_poly.type
_entity_poly.pdbx_seq_one_letter_code
_entity_poly.pdbx_strand_id
1 'polypeptide(L)'
;MSGEGESAGGRGTAPGSRVRLRPRGGADIFDLALLGRTAVVERVEEDMEGGVHLVVALDDDPGRDLGPYNQLGHRFFVRPDEVEPLPGEAPSRTVLVAGIGNVFHGDDGFGVEVVRRLRARPRPPGVDVVDFGIRGLDLMYALGDGYEAAVLVDAAERGHAPGTVSLVEPGPDDFGGVAVDAHGLDPARVLRLARDNGRVPPRILLVACEPSARTTDATWEMRLSAPVAAGVEEAAALVERLLAEEFTQELAQEGAGG
;
A
#
# COMPACT_ATOMS: atom_id res chain seq x y z
N MET A 1 -15.60 34.11 -16.20
CA MET A 1 -15.05 33.25 -17.27
C MET A 1 -13.56 33.47 -17.26
N SER A 2 -12.85 32.63 -16.53
CA SER A 2 -11.40 32.71 -16.34
C SER A 2 -10.86 31.35 -16.75
N GLY A 3 -9.90 31.37 -17.68
CA GLY A 3 -9.54 30.26 -18.55
C GLY A 3 -9.02 29.03 -17.83
N GLU A 4 -9.47 27.88 -18.32
CA GLU A 4 -8.88 26.57 -18.07
C GLU A 4 -7.46 26.57 -18.64
N GLY A 5 -6.48 26.38 -17.76
CA GLY A 5 -5.10 26.12 -18.14
C GLY A 5 -5.01 24.70 -18.67
N GLU A 6 -4.89 24.58 -19.99
CA GLU A 6 -4.51 23.36 -20.68
C GLU A 6 -3.06 23.03 -20.26
N SER A 7 -2.93 22.16 -19.26
CA SER A 7 -1.64 21.77 -18.67
C SER A 7 -0.80 21.02 -19.71
N ALA A 8 0.44 21.47 -19.87
CA ALA A 8 1.43 21.06 -20.86
C ALA A 8 2.00 19.64 -20.63
N GLY A 9 1.15 18.64 -20.47
CA GLY A 9 1.50 17.23 -20.57
C GLY A 9 0.91 16.67 -21.86
N GLY A 10 1.76 16.32 -22.84
CA GLY A 10 1.29 15.49 -23.95
C GLY A 10 0.60 14.24 -23.39
N ARG A 11 -0.45 13.73 -24.05
CA ARG A 11 -1.35 12.65 -23.57
C ARG A 11 -0.67 11.34 -23.06
N GLY A 12 0.65 11.24 -23.05
CA GLY A 12 1.42 10.10 -22.54
C GLY A 12 2.40 10.40 -21.40
N THR A 13 2.34 11.57 -20.75
CA THR A 13 3.19 11.92 -19.59
C THR A 13 2.41 12.44 -18.38
N ALA A 14 1.11 12.15 -18.30
CA ALA A 14 0.28 12.49 -17.15
C ALA A 14 0.60 11.54 -15.96
N PRO A 15 0.28 11.91 -14.71
CA PRO A 15 0.31 10.97 -13.59
C PRO A 15 -0.45 9.68 -13.93
N GLY A 16 0.11 8.52 -13.60
CA GLY A 16 -0.39 7.20 -14.00
C GLY A 16 0.12 6.70 -15.36
N SER A 17 0.72 7.54 -16.19
CA SER A 17 1.26 7.10 -17.49
C SER A 17 2.47 6.17 -17.32
N ARG A 18 2.54 5.10 -18.11
CA ARG A 18 3.77 4.31 -18.25
C ARG A 18 4.71 4.95 -19.25
N VAL A 19 5.98 4.98 -18.90
CA VAL A 19 7.04 5.57 -19.73
C VAL A 19 8.26 4.66 -19.76
N ARG A 20 9.03 4.75 -20.85
CA ARG A 20 10.38 4.22 -20.97
C ARG A 20 11.38 5.36 -20.82
N LEU A 21 12.34 5.22 -19.92
CA LEU A 21 13.33 6.25 -19.67
C LEU A 21 14.40 6.28 -20.78
N ARG A 22 14.67 7.50 -21.27
CA ARG A 22 15.65 7.85 -22.29
C ARG A 22 16.48 9.05 -21.80
N PRO A 23 17.31 8.90 -20.76
CA PRO A 23 18.12 10.00 -20.25
C PRO A 23 18.98 10.59 -21.38
N ARG A 24 19.00 11.92 -21.50
CA ARG A 24 19.72 12.59 -22.60
C ARG A 24 21.08 13.13 -22.17
N GLY A 25 21.35 13.18 -20.87
CA GLY A 25 22.57 13.73 -20.27
C GLY A 25 23.71 12.75 -20.07
N GLY A 26 23.98 11.83 -21.00
CA GLY A 26 24.80 10.63 -20.78
C GLY A 26 26.23 10.79 -20.23
N ALA A 27 26.40 11.02 -18.92
CA ALA A 27 27.71 11.03 -18.28
C ALA A 27 27.72 10.73 -16.76
N ASP A 28 26.64 10.22 -16.17
CA ASP A 28 26.68 9.70 -14.80
C ASP A 28 26.25 8.23 -14.70
N ILE A 29 26.54 7.60 -13.56
CA ILE A 29 26.23 6.18 -13.32
C ILE A 29 24.72 5.92 -13.22
N PHE A 30 23.94 6.97 -12.95
CA PHE A 30 22.49 6.88 -12.80
C PHE A 30 21.80 6.82 -14.16
N ASP A 31 22.26 7.59 -15.14
CA ASP A 31 21.75 7.52 -16.52
C ASP A 31 21.89 6.13 -17.13
N LEU A 32 23.04 5.48 -16.90
CA LEU A 32 23.28 4.11 -17.34
C LEU A 32 22.34 3.10 -16.66
N ALA A 33 22.00 3.33 -15.38
CA ALA A 33 21.09 2.47 -14.64
C ALA A 33 19.61 2.66 -15.07
N LEU A 34 19.26 3.85 -15.55
CA LEU A 34 17.90 4.21 -15.95
C LEU A 34 17.61 3.94 -17.42
N LEU A 35 18.62 3.94 -18.29
CA LEU A 35 18.45 3.82 -19.74
C LEU A 35 17.62 2.60 -20.14
N GLY A 36 16.49 2.85 -20.81
CA GLY A 36 15.60 1.81 -21.34
C GLY A 36 14.70 1.14 -20.30
N ARG A 37 14.83 1.49 -19.02
CA ARG A 37 13.93 0.99 -17.96
C ARG A 37 12.53 1.56 -18.11
N THR A 38 11.55 0.79 -17.65
CA THR A 38 10.15 1.21 -17.61
C THR A 38 9.80 1.75 -16.22
N ALA A 39 8.95 2.78 -16.21
CA ALA A 39 8.55 3.50 -15.02
C ALA A 39 7.11 4.00 -15.13
N VAL A 40 6.55 4.38 -14.00
CA VAL A 40 5.25 5.06 -13.89
C VAL A 40 5.49 6.50 -13.47
N VAL A 41 4.80 7.44 -14.14
CA VAL A 41 4.76 8.84 -13.69
C VAL A 41 3.89 8.93 -12.44
N GLU A 42 4.50 9.18 -11.28
CA GLU A 42 3.77 9.41 -10.03
C GLU A 42 3.19 10.82 -9.98
N ARG A 43 3.95 11.81 -10.47
CA ARG A 43 3.57 13.22 -10.43
C ARG A 43 4.28 14.02 -11.52
N VAL A 44 3.66 15.15 -11.89
CA VAL A 44 4.27 16.21 -12.68
C VAL A 44 4.52 17.39 -11.74
N GLU A 45 5.77 17.82 -11.61
CA GLU A 45 6.18 18.97 -10.81
C GLU A 45 6.72 20.08 -11.70
N GLU A 46 6.49 21.33 -11.29
CA GLU A 46 7.03 22.52 -11.95
C GLU A 46 8.00 23.17 -10.96
N ASP A 47 9.23 23.43 -11.40
CA ASP A 47 10.20 24.14 -10.61
C ASP A 47 9.90 25.65 -10.54
N MET A 48 10.65 26.38 -9.71
CA MET A 48 10.47 27.82 -9.52
C MET A 48 10.77 28.66 -10.78
N GLU A 49 11.40 28.06 -11.80
CA GLU A 49 11.76 28.67 -13.08
C GLU A 49 10.80 28.26 -14.21
N GLY A 50 9.76 27.46 -13.91
CA GLY A 50 8.77 26.97 -14.87
C GLY A 50 9.18 25.69 -15.62
N GLY A 51 10.25 25.02 -15.17
CA GLY A 51 10.72 23.76 -15.72
C GLY A 51 9.89 22.58 -15.22
N VAL A 52 9.31 21.81 -16.15
CA VAL A 52 8.50 20.63 -15.85
C VAL A 52 9.39 19.41 -15.63
N HIS A 53 9.19 18.73 -14.51
CA HIS A 53 9.84 17.48 -14.16
C HIS A 53 8.79 16.40 -13.86
N LEU A 54 9.01 15.20 -14.38
CA LEU A 54 8.23 14.02 -14.06
C LEU A 54 8.91 13.29 -12.91
N VAL A 55 8.16 13.06 -11.84
CA VAL A 55 8.57 12.17 -10.75
C VAL A 55 8.16 10.77 -11.15
N VAL A 56 9.12 9.86 -11.34
CA VAL A 56 8.87 8.50 -11.83
C VAL A 56 9.37 7.44 -10.85
N ALA A 57 8.62 6.33 -10.76
CA ALA A 57 8.98 5.13 -10.03
C ALA A 57 9.22 3.97 -10.99
N LEU A 58 10.36 3.28 -10.88
CA LEU A 58 10.72 2.18 -11.78
C LEU A 58 9.87 0.93 -11.52
N ASP A 59 9.47 0.22 -12.58
CA ASP A 59 8.59 -0.96 -12.47
C ASP A 59 9.21 -2.07 -11.60
N ASP A 60 10.47 -2.41 -11.87
CA ASP A 60 11.25 -3.46 -11.17
C ASP A 60 12.15 -2.89 -10.06
N ASP A 61 11.78 -1.79 -9.41
CA ASP A 61 12.60 -1.30 -8.29
C ASP A 61 12.51 -2.27 -7.09
N PRO A 62 13.60 -2.96 -6.68
CA PRO A 62 13.56 -3.81 -5.49
C PRO A 62 13.27 -3.03 -4.20
N GLY A 63 13.49 -1.71 -4.21
CA GLY A 63 13.10 -0.81 -3.15
C GLY A 63 11.59 -0.67 -3.02
N ARG A 64 10.81 -0.82 -4.11
CA ARG A 64 9.36 -0.55 -4.16
C ARG A 64 8.55 -1.22 -3.05
N ASP A 65 8.97 -2.41 -2.58
CA ASP A 65 8.31 -3.20 -1.53
C ASP A 65 8.74 -2.86 -0.08
N LEU A 66 9.68 -1.93 0.13
CA LEU A 66 10.29 -1.64 1.44
C LEU A 66 9.60 -0.57 2.29
N GLY A 67 8.52 0.05 1.81
CA GLY A 67 7.84 1.12 2.55
C GLY A 67 8.68 2.41 2.63
N PRO A 68 8.41 3.37 3.54
CA PRO A 68 8.83 4.77 3.46
C PRO A 68 10.31 5.09 3.71
N TYR A 69 11.19 4.12 3.94
CA TYR A 69 12.60 4.33 3.60
C TYR A 69 12.78 4.59 2.08
N ASN A 70 11.77 4.28 1.28
CA ASN A 70 11.66 4.57 -0.15
C ASN A 70 11.47 6.04 -0.52
N GLN A 71 11.09 6.90 0.43
CA GLN A 71 10.86 8.32 0.11
C GLN A 71 12.16 9.06 -0.25
N LEU A 72 13.33 8.52 0.14
CA LEU A 72 14.62 9.20 0.00
C LEU A 72 15.55 8.66 -1.11
N GLY A 73 15.16 7.65 -1.91
CA GLY A 73 16.14 7.01 -2.82
C GLY A 73 15.66 6.36 -4.12
N HIS A 74 14.35 6.29 -4.39
CA HIS A 74 13.80 5.46 -5.48
C HIS A 74 12.91 6.21 -6.47
N ARG A 75 12.70 7.51 -6.24
CA ARG A 75 11.98 8.39 -7.16
C ARG A 75 13.00 9.13 -8.02
N PHE A 76 12.84 9.02 -9.33
CA PHE A 76 13.71 9.69 -10.29
C PHE A 76 12.97 10.91 -10.85
N PHE A 77 13.71 12.01 -10.98
CA PHE A 77 13.21 13.23 -11.61
C PHE A 77 13.74 13.23 -13.03
N VAL A 78 12.84 13.15 -14.01
CA VAL A 78 13.19 13.12 -15.43
C VAL A 78 12.41 14.17 -16.17
N ARG A 79 12.99 14.75 -17.22
CA ARG A 79 12.26 15.72 -18.03
C ARG A 79 11.27 15.02 -18.96
N PRO A 80 10.16 15.68 -19.35
CA PRO A 80 9.21 15.11 -20.32
C PRO A 80 9.86 14.68 -21.65
N ASP A 81 10.97 15.30 -22.05
CA ASP A 81 11.69 14.92 -23.28
C ASP A 81 12.68 13.75 -23.10
N GLU A 82 12.95 13.35 -21.85
CA GLU A 82 13.78 12.21 -21.47
C GLU A 82 12.97 10.92 -21.29
N VAL A 83 11.69 10.94 -21.68
CA VAL A 83 10.81 9.79 -21.58
C VAL A 83 10.10 9.49 -22.91
N GLU A 84 9.89 8.22 -23.17
CA GLU A 84 9.11 7.70 -24.29
C GLU A 84 7.82 7.10 -23.72
N PRO A 85 6.62 7.67 -24.00
CA PRO A 85 5.37 7.09 -23.54
C PRO A 85 5.18 5.66 -24.02
N LEU A 86 4.72 4.79 -23.12
CA LEU A 86 4.35 3.41 -23.46
C LEU A 86 2.82 3.29 -23.53
N PRO A 87 2.29 2.45 -24.45
CA PRO A 87 0.87 2.16 -24.48
C PRO A 87 0.44 1.41 -23.21
N GLY A 88 -0.66 1.85 -22.61
CA GLY A 88 -1.21 1.33 -21.36
C GLY A 88 -1.00 2.30 -20.19
N GLU A 89 -2.06 2.56 -19.44
CA GLU A 89 -1.95 3.20 -18.13
C GLU A 89 -1.17 2.26 -17.19
N ALA A 90 -0.46 2.82 -16.21
CA ALA A 90 0.05 1.99 -15.12
C ALA A 90 -1.15 1.25 -14.52
N PRO A 91 -1.00 -0.02 -14.10
CA PRO A 91 -2.06 -0.61 -13.29
C PRO A 91 -2.33 0.36 -12.15
N SER A 92 -3.55 0.90 -12.10
CA SER A 92 -4.01 1.68 -10.97
C SER A 92 -3.68 0.86 -9.74
N ARG A 93 -2.94 1.44 -8.80
CA ARG A 93 -2.73 0.81 -7.50
C ARG A 93 -4.04 0.93 -6.74
N THR A 94 -4.92 -0.03 -6.97
CA THR A 94 -6.29 0.03 -6.46
C THR A 94 -6.32 -0.41 -5.01
N VAL A 95 -5.50 -1.39 -4.62
CA VAL A 95 -5.61 -1.99 -3.27
C VAL A 95 -4.26 -2.19 -2.58
N LEU A 96 -4.16 -1.71 -1.34
CA LEU A 96 -3.08 -2.04 -0.40
C LEU A 96 -3.53 -3.14 0.57
N VAL A 97 -2.81 -4.26 0.63
CA VAL A 97 -2.92 -5.25 1.72
C VAL A 97 -1.75 -5.06 2.68
N ALA A 98 -2.03 -4.67 3.92
CA ALA A 98 -1.04 -4.30 4.92
C ALA A 98 -1.08 -5.27 6.11
N GLY A 99 0.00 -6.03 6.29
CA GLY A 99 0.19 -6.92 7.44
C GLY A 99 0.84 -6.16 8.59
N ILE A 100 0.18 -6.17 9.74
CA ILE A 100 0.59 -5.45 10.95
C ILE A 100 0.89 -6.48 12.04
N GLY A 101 1.79 -6.11 12.95
CA GLY A 101 2.03 -6.88 14.17
C GLY A 101 3.49 -7.18 14.47
N ASN A 102 3.76 -7.60 15.70
CA ASN A 102 5.09 -7.91 16.20
C ASN A 102 5.34 -9.42 16.25
N VAL A 103 6.16 -9.93 15.31
CA VAL A 103 6.55 -11.34 15.26
C VAL A 103 7.28 -11.85 16.51
N PHE A 104 7.77 -10.96 17.37
CA PHE A 104 8.41 -11.33 18.62
C PHE A 104 7.41 -11.59 19.76
N HIS A 105 6.12 -11.23 19.57
CA HIS A 105 5.08 -11.25 20.59
C HIS A 105 3.97 -12.30 20.30
N GLY A 106 4.36 -13.47 19.78
CA GLY A 106 3.48 -14.61 19.62
C GLY A 106 2.37 -14.34 18.60
N ASP A 107 1.12 -14.40 19.06
CA ASP A 107 -0.07 -14.21 18.23
C ASP A 107 -0.15 -12.82 17.57
N ASP A 108 0.56 -11.82 18.11
CA ASP A 108 0.70 -10.49 17.49
C ASP A 108 1.41 -10.56 16.13
N GLY A 109 2.16 -11.63 15.84
CA GLY A 109 2.75 -11.87 14.52
C GLY A 109 1.76 -12.27 13.41
N PHE A 110 0.45 -12.34 13.70
CA PHE A 110 -0.56 -12.85 12.78
C PHE A 110 -0.58 -12.14 11.42
N GLY A 111 -0.66 -10.80 11.41
CA GLY A 111 -0.76 -10.04 10.17
C GLY A 111 0.47 -10.21 9.26
N VAL A 112 1.65 -10.30 9.87
CA VAL A 112 2.92 -10.57 9.16
C VAL A 112 2.89 -11.95 8.49
N GLU A 113 2.43 -12.99 9.21
CA GLU A 113 2.38 -14.35 8.66
C GLU A 113 1.32 -14.48 7.54
N VAL A 114 0.17 -13.79 7.66
CA VAL A 114 -0.82 -13.73 6.56
C VAL A 114 -0.24 -13.08 5.32
N VAL A 115 0.42 -11.92 5.45
CA VAL A 115 1.07 -11.25 4.32
C VAL A 115 2.16 -12.12 3.69
N ARG A 116 2.96 -12.79 4.51
CA ARG A 116 3.97 -13.73 4.02
C ARG A 116 3.34 -14.86 3.21
N ARG A 117 2.19 -15.37 3.64
CA ARG A 117 1.43 -16.41 2.94
C ARG A 117 0.83 -15.90 1.62
N LEU A 118 0.33 -14.67 1.59
CA LEU A 118 -0.22 -14.02 0.39
C LEU A 118 0.86 -13.71 -0.65
N ARG A 119 2.05 -13.27 -0.21
CA ARG A 119 3.20 -13.01 -1.11
C ARG A 119 3.68 -14.24 -1.88
N ALA A 120 3.40 -15.44 -1.36
CA ALA A 120 3.73 -16.71 -2.02
C ALA A 120 2.68 -17.15 -3.07
N ARG A 121 1.64 -16.35 -3.31
CA ARG A 121 0.50 -16.69 -4.19
C ARG A 121 0.36 -15.70 -5.34
N PRO A 122 -0.30 -16.08 -6.45
CA PRO A 122 -0.66 -15.13 -7.51
C PRO A 122 -1.59 -14.05 -6.97
N ARG A 123 -1.39 -12.80 -7.41
CA ARG A 123 -2.23 -11.64 -7.06
C ARG A 123 -2.73 -10.91 -8.31
N PRO A 124 -3.92 -10.30 -8.27
CA PRO A 124 -4.38 -9.43 -9.35
C PRO A 124 -3.39 -8.28 -9.61
N PRO A 125 -3.32 -7.75 -10.85
CA PRO A 125 -2.64 -6.49 -11.12
C PRO A 125 -3.25 -5.37 -10.26
N GLY A 126 -2.43 -4.40 -9.80
CA GLY A 126 -2.92 -3.27 -8.99
C GLY A 126 -3.02 -3.53 -7.48
N VAL A 127 -2.69 -4.75 -7.01
CA VAL A 127 -2.63 -5.09 -5.58
C VAL A 127 -1.20 -5.08 -5.05
N ASP A 128 -0.95 -4.25 -4.05
CA ASP A 128 0.28 -4.27 -3.27
C ASP A 128 0.07 -5.04 -1.96
N VAL A 129 1.01 -5.94 -1.62
CA VAL A 129 0.95 -6.77 -0.40
C VAL A 129 2.22 -6.53 0.40
N VAL A 130 2.09 -5.83 1.53
CA VAL A 130 3.22 -5.24 2.25
C VAL A 130 3.20 -5.66 3.72
N ASP A 131 4.36 -6.09 4.21
CA ASP A 131 4.61 -6.37 5.62
C ASP A 131 5.07 -5.08 6.29
N PHE A 132 4.21 -4.50 7.13
CA PHE A 132 4.54 -3.32 7.94
C PHE A 132 5.07 -3.70 9.32
N GLY A 133 4.74 -4.88 9.84
CA GLY A 133 5.06 -5.26 11.20
C GLY A 133 4.69 -4.17 12.21
N ILE A 134 5.67 -3.68 12.97
CA ILE A 134 5.49 -2.60 13.96
C ILE A 134 5.64 -1.17 13.39
N ARG A 135 5.76 -1.02 12.07
CA ARG A 135 6.09 0.25 11.40
C ARG A 135 4.84 1.11 11.17
N GLY A 136 4.18 1.57 12.24
CA GLY A 136 2.92 2.32 12.15
C GLY A 136 3.00 3.65 11.39
N LEU A 137 4.12 4.39 11.48
CA LEU A 137 4.33 5.61 10.69
C LEU A 137 4.43 5.29 9.20
N ASP A 138 4.98 4.12 8.86
CA ASP A 138 5.17 3.70 7.50
C ASP A 138 3.84 3.40 6.81
N LEU A 139 2.96 2.73 7.54
CA LEU A 139 1.58 2.46 7.14
C LEU A 139 0.81 3.77 6.92
N MET A 140 0.99 4.76 7.79
CA MET A 140 0.33 6.08 7.65
C MET A 140 0.63 6.72 6.29
N TYR A 141 1.90 6.73 5.89
CA TYR A 141 2.30 7.31 4.60
C TYR A 141 1.80 6.48 3.42
N ALA A 142 1.89 5.14 3.52
CA ALA A 142 1.42 4.25 2.45
C ALA A 142 -0.08 4.41 2.17
N LEU A 143 -0.89 4.65 3.20
CA LEU A 143 -2.32 4.96 3.03
C LEU A 143 -2.56 6.27 2.25
N GLY A 144 -1.60 7.19 2.26
CA GLY A 144 -1.63 8.44 1.50
C GLY A 144 -1.22 8.30 0.03
N ASP A 145 -0.72 7.14 -0.41
CA ASP A 145 -0.15 6.94 -1.75
C ASP A 145 -1.20 6.72 -2.86
N GLY A 146 -2.46 7.09 -2.60
CA GLY A 146 -3.50 7.15 -3.62
C GLY A 146 -4.27 5.84 -3.89
N TYR A 147 -4.19 4.86 -3.00
CA TYR A 147 -4.99 3.63 -3.11
C TYR A 147 -6.50 3.91 -3.02
N GLU A 148 -7.29 3.12 -3.73
CA GLU A 148 -8.75 3.16 -3.71
C GLU A 148 -9.33 2.36 -2.53
N ALA A 149 -8.63 1.30 -2.14
CA ALA A 149 -8.95 0.52 -0.96
C ALA A 149 -7.70 0.09 -0.19
N ALA A 150 -7.87 -0.16 1.11
CA ALA A 150 -6.86 -0.80 1.95
C ALA A 150 -7.48 -1.94 2.77
N VAL A 151 -6.78 -3.06 2.84
CA VAL A 151 -7.09 -4.21 3.70
C VAL A 151 -5.97 -4.35 4.72
N LEU A 152 -6.26 -3.99 5.96
CA LEU A 152 -5.36 -4.16 7.09
C LEU A 152 -5.55 -5.57 7.65
N VAL A 153 -4.46 -6.24 8.01
CA VAL A 153 -4.48 -7.57 8.62
C VAL A 153 -3.72 -7.51 9.94
N ASP A 154 -4.39 -7.84 11.03
CA ASP A 154 -3.84 -7.70 12.38
C ASP A 154 -4.42 -8.73 13.37
N ALA A 155 -3.75 -8.95 14.49
CA ALA A 155 -4.35 -9.60 15.65
C ALA A 155 -5.13 -8.56 16.46
N ALA A 156 -6.37 -8.86 16.86
CA ALA A 156 -7.16 -7.94 17.67
C ALA A 156 -8.09 -8.66 18.64
N GLU A 157 -8.15 -8.16 19.87
CA GLU A 157 -9.10 -8.64 20.88
C GLU A 157 -10.51 -8.15 20.56
N ARG A 158 -11.39 -9.09 20.23
CA ARG A 158 -12.79 -8.81 19.81
C ARG A 158 -13.81 -9.56 20.66
N GLY A 159 -13.34 -10.35 21.64
CA GLY A 159 -14.20 -11.14 22.51
C GLY A 159 -14.74 -12.40 21.84
N HIS A 160 -14.10 -12.86 20.77
CA HIS A 160 -14.40 -14.12 20.09
C HIS A 160 -13.56 -15.26 20.68
N ALA A 161 -13.71 -16.46 20.13
CA ALA A 161 -12.82 -17.57 20.49
C ALA A 161 -11.44 -17.35 19.83
N PRO A 162 -10.33 -17.71 20.48
CA PRO A 162 -9.01 -17.64 19.87
C PRO A 162 -8.94 -18.27 18.48
N GLY A 163 -8.23 -17.60 17.56
CA GLY A 163 -8.12 -18.00 16.15
C GLY A 163 -9.31 -17.60 15.28
N THR A 164 -10.37 -17.00 15.85
CA THR A 164 -11.52 -16.53 15.06
C THR A 164 -11.09 -15.36 14.17
N VAL A 165 -11.21 -15.54 12.85
CA VAL A 165 -11.01 -14.47 11.87
C VAL A 165 -12.32 -13.71 11.66
N SER A 166 -12.25 -12.39 11.66
CA SER A 166 -13.40 -11.50 11.45
C SER A 166 -13.06 -10.36 10.49
N LEU A 167 -14.05 -9.95 9.70
CA LEU A 167 -13.97 -8.74 8.89
C LEU A 167 -14.63 -7.59 9.63
N VAL A 168 -13.95 -6.46 9.64
CA VAL A 168 -14.39 -5.25 10.30
C VAL A 168 -14.32 -4.14 9.27
N GLU A 169 -15.44 -3.46 9.04
CA GLU A 169 -15.47 -2.19 8.34
C GLU A 169 -15.47 -1.08 9.40
N PRO A 170 -14.31 -0.51 9.72
CA PRO A 170 -14.28 0.53 10.72
C PRO A 170 -14.95 1.80 10.17
N GLY A 171 -15.98 2.26 10.87
CA GLY A 171 -16.60 3.55 10.60
C GLY A 171 -15.60 4.71 10.73
N PRO A 172 -15.95 5.91 10.23
CA PRO A 172 -15.12 7.10 10.37
C PRO A 172 -14.81 7.44 11.84
N ASP A 173 -15.74 7.12 12.75
CA ASP A 173 -15.66 7.38 14.19
C ASP A 173 -15.36 6.13 15.06
N ASP A 174 -15.36 4.92 14.49
CA ASP A 174 -15.24 3.64 15.23
C ASP A 174 -13.81 3.35 15.73
N PHE A 175 -12.84 4.17 15.35
CA PHE A 175 -11.49 4.16 15.92
C PHE A 175 -11.40 4.88 17.28
N GLY A 176 -12.55 5.22 17.86
CA GLY A 176 -12.68 5.91 19.16
C GLY A 176 -12.57 5.00 20.40
N GLY A 177 -12.44 3.68 20.27
CA GLY A 177 -12.30 2.82 21.44
C GLY A 177 -12.24 1.33 21.15
N VAL A 178 -11.04 0.82 20.85
CA VAL A 178 -10.65 -0.56 21.11
C VAL A 178 -9.31 -0.51 21.87
N ALA A 179 -9.13 -1.43 22.81
CA ALA A 179 -8.27 -1.29 23.98
C ALA A 179 -6.81 -0.92 23.67
N VAL A 180 -6.32 0.02 24.48
CA VAL A 180 -4.94 0.51 24.55
C VAL A 180 -4.06 -0.57 25.18
N ASP A 181 -3.10 -1.11 24.45
CA ASP A 181 -1.86 -1.62 25.05
C ASP A 181 -0.62 -1.06 24.35
N ALA A 182 0.43 -0.92 25.15
CA ALA A 182 1.64 -0.17 24.85
C ALA A 182 2.49 -0.89 23.79
N HIS A 183 3.24 -0.09 23.03
CA HIS A 183 4.26 -0.48 22.02
C HIS A 183 3.73 -0.64 20.58
N GLY A 184 3.96 0.41 19.79
CA GLY A 184 3.55 0.47 18.38
C GLY A 184 2.23 1.20 18.22
N LEU A 185 2.13 2.09 17.25
CA LEU A 185 0.89 2.83 17.01
C LEU A 185 -0.18 1.85 16.55
N ASP A 186 -1.17 1.59 17.40
CA ASP A 186 -2.43 0.91 17.08
C ASP A 186 -2.91 1.34 15.67
N PRO A 187 -3.26 0.39 14.76
CA PRO A 187 -3.79 0.71 13.44
C PRO A 187 -4.88 1.78 13.45
N ALA A 188 -5.73 1.81 14.48
CA ALA A 188 -6.74 2.84 14.68
C ALA A 188 -6.14 4.25 14.84
N ARG A 189 -5.05 4.35 15.60
CA ARG A 189 -4.31 5.60 15.82
C ARG A 189 -3.53 6.02 14.56
N VAL A 190 -2.96 5.06 13.84
CA VAL A 190 -2.29 5.29 12.54
C VAL A 190 -3.29 5.85 11.53
N LEU A 191 -4.47 5.24 11.43
CA LEU A 191 -5.51 5.66 10.50
C LEU A 191 -6.08 7.04 10.82
N ARG A 192 -6.29 7.34 12.11
CA ARG A 192 -6.69 8.69 12.53
C ARG A 192 -5.65 9.71 12.11
N LEU A 193 -4.38 9.44 12.39
CA LEU A 193 -3.29 10.34 12.02
C LEU A 193 -3.18 10.48 10.49
N ALA A 194 -3.35 9.40 9.74
CA ALA A 194 -3.34 9.43 8.28
C ALA A 194 -4.47 10.33 7.72
N ARG A 195 -5.69 10.21 8.26
CA ARG A 195 -6.83 11.08 7.90
C ARG A 195 -6.58 12.55 8.24
N ASP A 196 -5.96 12.82 9.39
CA ASP A 196 -5.63 14.18 9.82
C ASP A 196 -4.53 14.82 8.94
N ASN A 197 -3.67 14.00 8.31
CA ASN A 197 -2.50 14.46 7.53
C ASN A 197 -2.70 14.40 6.00
N GLY A 198 -3.82 13.88 5.51
CA GLY A 198 -4.07 13.82 4.07
C GLY A 198 -5.23 12.93 3.66
N ARG A 199 -5.27 12.65 2.36
CA ARG A 199 -6.24 11.72 1.79
C ARG A 199 -5.82 10.29 2.13
N VAL A 200 -6.77 9.48 2.57
CA VAL A 200 -6.62 8.02 2.75
C VAL A 200 -7.56 7.31 1.78
N PRO A 201 -7.45 5.98 1.60
CA PRO A 201 -8.34 5.25 0.72
C PRO A 201 -9.79 5.41 1.21
N PRO A 202 -10.76 5.63 0.30
CA PRO A 202 -12.16 5.79 0.67
C PRO A 202 -12.71 4.55 1.36
N ARG A 203 -12.16 3.37 1.07
CA ARG A 203 -12.54 2.11 1.69
C ARG A 203 -11.37 1.50 2.45
N ILE A 204 -11.56 1.24 3.74
CA ILE A 204 -10.56 0.59 4.59
C ILE A 204 -11.25 -0.56 5.31
N LEU A 205 -10.69 -1.75 5.19
CA LEU A 205 -11.16 -2.99 5.79
C LEU A 205 -10.10 -3.50 6.77
N LEU A 206 -10.54 -4.11 7.87
CA LEU A 206 -9.66 -4.80 8.82
C LEU A 206 -10.05 -6.28 8.89
N VAL A 207 -9.13 -7.15 8.51
CA VAL A 207 -9.18 -8.58 8.76
C VAL A 207 -8.45 -8.85 10.08
N ALA A 208 -9.22 -9.12 11.12
CA ALA A 208 -8.73 -9.31 12.48
C ALA A 208 -8.79 -10.77 12.90
N CYS A 209 -7.77 -11.27 13.60
CA CYS A 209 -7.80 -12.57 14.27
C CYS A 209 -7.77 -12.42 15.79
N GLU A 210 -8.63 -13.15 16.49
CA GLU A 210 -8.64 -13.19 17.95
C GLU A 210 -7.40 -13.93 18.49
N PRO A 211 -6.60 -13.34 19.39
CA PRO A 211 -5.45 -14.00 20.01
C PRO A 211 -5.85 -15.01 21.10
N SER A 212 -4.96 -15.96 21.45
CA SER A 212 -5.21 -16.98 22.49
C SER A 212 -5.13 -16.48 23.93
N ALA A 213 -4.31 -15.47 24.19
CA ALA A 213 -4.16 -14.75 25.45
C ALA A 213 -3.21 -13.56 25.23
N ARG A 214 -3.15 -12.59 26.15
CA ARG A 214 -2.07 -11.58 26.15
C ARG A 214 -0.74 -12.31 26.27
N THR A 215 0.03 -12.35 25.19
CA THR A 215 1.48 -12.52 25.28
C THR A 215 1.93 -11.39 26.19
N THR A 216 2.22 -11.68 27.47
CA THR A 216 2.78 -10.66 28.34
C THR A 216 4.10 -10.22 27.71
N ASP A 217 4.40 -8.92 27.66
CA ASP A 217 5.66 -8.32 27.16
C ASP A 217 6.94 -9.00 27.72
N ALA A 218 6.80 -9.82 28.77
CA ALA A 218 7.86 -10.61 29.39
C ALA A 218 8.28 -11.87 28.62
N THR A 219 7.55 -12.31 27.59
CA THR A 219 7.82 -13.57 26.87
C THR A 219 8.05 -13.34 25.39
N TRP A 220 9.31 -13.48 24.96
CA TRP A 220 9.70 -13.53 23.56
C TRP A 220 9.25 -14.88 22.96
N GLU A 221 8.13 -14.88 22.24
CA GLU A 221 7.62 -16.06 21.56
C GLU A 221 7.46 -15.76 20.07
N MET A 222 8.23 -16.46 19.23
CA MET A 222 8.21 -16.26 17.77
C MET A 222 7.26 -17.22 17.05
N ARG A 223 6.34 -17.86 17.77
CA ARG A 223 5.39 -18.80 17.21
C ARG A 223 3.97 -18.36 17.52
N LEU A 224 3.13 -18.41 16.50
CA LEU A 224 1.68 -18.31 16.68
C LEU A 224 1.20 -19.52 17.49
N SER A 225 0.22 -19.29 18.35
CA SER A 225 -0.55 -20.34 18.99
C SER A 225 -1.26 -21.21 17.95
N ALA A 226 -1.54 -22.47 18.30
CA ALA A 226 -2.23 -23.39 17.39
C ALA A 226 -3.54 -22.83 16.77
N PRO A 227 -4.46 -22.19 17.53
CA PRO A 227 -5.68 -21.64 16.94
C PRO A 227 -5.40 -20.43 16.01
N VAL A 228 -4.47 -19.53 16.35
CA VAL A 228 -4.14 -18.38 15.50
C VAL A 228 -3.41 -18.82 14.24
N ALA A 229 -2.50 -19.79 14.34
CA ALA A 229 -1.86 -20.41 13.18
C ALA A 229 -2.87 -21.05 12.23
N ALA A 230 -3.95 -21.66 12.75
CA ALA A 230 -5.03 -22.20 11.92
C ALA A 230 -5.83 -21.09 11.20
N GLY A 231 -5.99 -19.92 11.83
CA GLY A 231 -6.65 -18.76 11.26
C GLY A 231 -5.90 -18.07 10.10
N VAL A 232 -4.59 -18.30 9.96
CA VAL A 232 -3.78 -17.66 8.90
C VAL A 232 -4.30 -18.00 7.50
N GLU A 233 -4.65 -19.26 7.26
CA GLU A 233 -5.16 -19.70 5.97
C GLU A 233 -6.55 -19.13 5.67
N GLU A 234 -7.39 -19.06 6.69
CA GLU A 234 -8.73 -18.50 6.60
C GLU A 234 -8.68 -17.01 6.27
N ALA A 235 -7.80 -16.25 6.93
CA ALA A 235 -7.60 -14.83 6.64
C ALA A 235 -7.01 -14.59 5.24
N ALA A 236 -6.03 -15.37 4.81
CA ALA A 236 -5.50 -15.26 3.45
C ALA A 236 -6.60 -15.48 2.41
N ALA A 237 -7.44 -16.51 2.58
CA ALA A 237 -8.57 -16.77 1.70
C ALA A 237 -9.64 -15.68 1.77
N LEU A 238 -9.86 -15.06 2.93
CA LEU A 238 -10.77 -13.93 3.09
C LEU A 238 -10.26 -12.70 2.32
N VAL A 239 -8.97 -12.36 2.47
CA VAL A 239 -8.35 -11.25 1.72
C VAL A 239 -8.47 -11.48 0.22
N GLU A 240 -8.19 -12.68 -0.28
CA GLU A 240 -8.33 -13.01 -1.71
C GLU A 240 -9.77 -12.83 -2.23
N ARG A 241 -10.78 -13.19 -1.43
CA ARG A 241 -12.19 -12.95 -1.78
C ARG A 241 -12.51 -11.47 -1.85
N LEU A 242 -12.08 -10.69 -0.86
CA LEU A 242 -12.28 -9.24 -0.84
C LEU A 242 -11.64 -8.58 -2.06
N LEU A 243 -10.41 -8.95 -2.39
CA LEU A 243 -9.74 -8.46 -3.60
C LEU A 243 -10.55 -8.80 -4.85
N ALA A 244 -11.01 -10.05 -5.01
CA ALA A 244 -11.82 -10.43 -6.16
C ALA A 244 -13.13 -9.62 -6.28
N GLU A 245 -13.77 -9.30 -5.16
CA GLU A 245 -14.98 -8.47 -5.12
C GLU A 245 -14.70 -7.02 -5.56
N GLU A 246 -13.63 -6.39 -5.06
CA GLU A 246 -13.26 -5.01 -5.44
C GLU A 246 -12.97 -4.90 -6.95
N PHE A 247 -12.16 -5.80 -7.52
CA PHE A 247 -11.86 -5.79 -8.95
C PHE A 247 -13.08 -6.07 -9.83
N THR A 248 -14.06 -6.82 -9.32
CA THR A 248 -15.31 -7.07 -10.05
C THR A 248 -16.20 -5.83 -10.08
N GLN A 249 -16.19 -5.01 -9.01
CA GLN A 249 -16.94 -3.75 -8.98
C GLN A 249 -16.32 -2.67 -9.86
N GLU A 250 -15.00 -2.60 -9.94
CA GLU A 250 -14.27 -1.67 -10.81
C GLU A 250 -14.63 -1.92 -12.29
N LEU A 251 -14.55 -3.17 -12.76
CA LEU A 251 -14.93 -3.57 -14.12
C LEU A 251 -16.42 -3.28 -14.44
N ALA A 252 -17.30 -3.35 -13.44
CA ALA A 252 -18.72 -3.03 -13.61
C ALA A 252 -18.98 -1.52 -13.71
N GLN A 253 -18.18 -0.69 -13.03
CA GLN A 253 -18.28 0.78 -13.10
C GLN A 253 -17.68 1.33 -14.41
N GLU A 254 -16.58 0.75 -14.91
CA GLU A 254 -16.00 1.10 -16.20
C GLU A 254 -16.92 0.74 -17.39
N GLY A 255 -17.65 -0.37 -17.31
CA GLY A 255 -18.57 -0.82 -18.35
C GLY A 255 -19.91 -0.05 -18.44
N ALA A 256 -20.27 0.71 -17.40
CA ALA A 256 -21.53 1.47 -17.33
C ALA A 256 -21.40 2.93 -17.84
N GLY A 257 -20.17 3.37 -18.14
CA GLY A 257 -19.87 4.73 -18.63
C GLY A 257 -19.57 4.84 -20.13
N GLY A 258 -19.73 3.76 -20.90
CA GLY A 258 -19.44 3.68 -22.34
C GLY A 258 -20.63 3.97 -23.25
#